data_AF-A0A3R7TK69-F1
#
_entry.id   AF-A0A3R7TK69-F1
#
_cell.length_a   1.000
_cell.length_b   1.000
_cell.length_c   1.000
_cell.angle_alpha   90.00
_cell.angle_beta   90.00
_cell.angle_gamma   90.00
#
_symmetry.space_group_name_H-M   'P 1'
#
loop_
_entity.id
_entity.type
_entity.pdbx_description
1 polymer ?
#
loop_
_entity_poly.entity_id
_entity_poly.type
_entity_poly.pdbx_seq_one_letter_code
_entity_poly.pdbx_strand_id
1 'polypeptide(L)'
;MTIQDLGSIGELIAALATLITLAYLALQLRQNTSALKSQTFQQSSMDMSLTANSISSDGELAKIVIKAEKGLHGLAPEEKVRFHFWMLVAVRRFESIYIQALYGSIEKERIEGFETSILSLLSNVGFEWWETTKSAFSKDFIYYADKNISSGKYKSAIHPS
;
A
#
# COMPACT_ATOMS: atom_id res chain seq x y z
N MET A 1 65.32 1.28 1.54
CA MET A 1 64.04 1.48 0.82
C MET A 1 64.29 2.43 -0.33
N THR A 2 64.02 1.98 -1.54
CA THR A 2 64.04 2.81 -2.75
C THR A 2 62.72 3.58 -2.86
N ILE A 3 62.66 4.62 -3.71
CA ILE A 3 61.41 5.32 -4.02
C ILE A 3 60.35 4.36 -4.57
N GLN A 4 60.75 3.29 -5.24
CA GLN A 4 59.86 2.27 -5.78
C GLN A 4 59.21 1.41 -4.68
N ASP A 5 59.95 1.11 -3.60
CA ASP A 5 59.42 0.41 -2.43
C ASP A 5 58.37 1.27 -1.71
N LEU A 6 58.63 2.58 -1.59
CA LEU A 6 57.69 3.55 -1.01
C LEU A 6 56.41 3.70 -1.86
N GLY A 7 56.55 3.75 -3.18
CA GLY A 7 55.43 3.78 -4.12
C GLY A 7 54.54 2.54 -3.99
N SER A 8 55.13 1.36 -3.92
CA SER A 8 54.41 0.09 -3.76
C SER A 8 53.62 0.01 -2.45
N ILE A 9 54.18 0.55 -1.35
CA ILE A 9 53.48 0.66 -0.06
C ILE A 9 52.31 1.66 -0.16
N GLY A 10 52.52 2.81 -0.83
CA GLY A 10 51.47 3.79 -1.06
C GLY A 10 50.30 3.22 -1.87
N GLU A 11 50.58 2.45 -2.92
CA GLU A 11 49.59 1.74 -3.72
C GLU A 11 48.82 0.70 -2.90
N LEU A 12 49.51 -0.08 -2.07
CA LEU A 12 48.87 -1.05 -1.18
C LEU A 12 47.91 -0.36 -0.19
N ILE A 13 48.35 0.74 0.44
CA ILE A 13 47.51 1.52 1.36
C ILE A 13 46.30 2.10 0.64
N ALA A 14 46.48 2.66 -0.56
CA ALA A 14 45.39 3.23 -1.36
C ALA A 14 44.37 2.15 -1.79
N ALA A 15 44.84 0.96 -2.17
CA ALA A 15 44.00 -0.17 -2.50
C ALA A 15 43.18 -0.64 -1.29
N LEU A 16 43.81 -0.78 -0.12
CA LEU A 16 43.12 -1.12 1.14
C LEU A 16 42.09 -0.07 1.54
N ALA A 17 42.44 1.22 1.45
CA ALA A 17 41.52 2.32 1.73
C ALA A 17 40.30 2.27 0.81
N THR A 18 40.51 2.01 -0.49
CA THR A 18 39.43 1.88 -1.48
C THR A 18 38.51 0.70 -1.16
N LEU A 19 39.07 -0.47 -0.79
CA LEU A 19 38.28 -1.63 -0.36
C LEU A 19 37.42 -1.33 0.87
N ILE A 20 37.98 -0.63 1.86
CA ILE A 20 37.26 -0.19 3.05
C ILE A 20 36.12 0.76 2.68
N THR A 21 36.39 1.74 1.80
CA THR A 21 35.36 2.68 1.32
C THR A 21 34.24 1.96 0.58
N LEU A 22 34.55 0.99 -0.29
CA LEU A 22 33.54 0.20 -1.01
C LEU A 22 32.69 -0.65 -0.06
N ALA A 23 33.32 -1.25 0.95
CA ALA A 23 32.61 -2.00 1.99
C ALA A 23 31.66 -1.09 2.78
N TYR A 24 32.13 0.10 3.18
CA TYR A 24 31.31 1.11 3.85
C TYR A 24 30.14 1.55 2.96
N LEU A 25 30.38 1.87 1.68
CA LEU A 25 29.35 2.28 0.74
C LEU A 25 28.29 1.17 0.53
N ALA A 26 28.70 -0.09 0.43
CA ALA A 26 27.78 -1.21 0.32
C ALA A 26 26.87 -1.34 1.55
N LEU A 27 27.43 -1.17 2.75
CA LEU A 27 26.65 -1.14 4.00
C LEU A 27 25.70 0.07 4.04
N GLN A 28 26.19 1.24 3.64
CA GLN A 28 25.42 2.48 3.58
C GLN A 28 24.22 2.35 2.62
N LEU A 29 24.42 1.76 1.44
CA LEU A 29 23.34 1.52 0.47
C LEU A 29 22.29 0.55 1.01
N ARG A 30 22.70 -0.49 1.75
CA ARG A 30 21.75 -1.42 2.42
C ARG A 30 20.92 -0.70 3.47
N GLN A 31 21.56 0.11 4.31
CA GLN A 31 20.86 0.92 5.33
C GLN A 31 19.90 1.93 4.68
N ASN A 32 20.34 2.63 3.64
CA ASN A 32 19.52 3.58 2.90
C ASN A 32 18.30 2.89 2.26
N THR A 33 18.50 1.73 1.62
CA THR A 33 17.41 0.93 1.04
C THR A 33 16.41 0.53 2.11
N SER A 34 16.86 0.08 3.28
CA SER A 34 15.99 -0.26 4.40
C SER A 34 15.19 0.94 4.91
N ALA A 35 15.83 2.11 5.03
CA ALA A 35 15.18 3.34 5.46
C ALA A 35 14.10 3.78 4.45
N LEU A 36 14.41 3.75 3.15
CA LEU A 36 13.44 4.07 2.09
C LEU A 36 12.22 3.14 2.13
N LYS A 37 12.43 1.82 2.27
CA LYS A 37 11.33 0.86 2.42
C LYS A 37 10.43 1.15 3.63
N SER A 38 11.03 1.53 4.76
CA SER A 38 10.30 1.91 5.97
C SER A 38 9.48 3.19 5.75
N GLN A 39 10.07 4.21 5.13
CA GLN A 39 9.39 5.46 4.80
C GLN A 39 8.21 5.24 3.85
N THR A 40 8.38 4.42 2.80
CA THR A 40 7.31 4.06 1.87
C THR A 40 6.14 3.37 2.60
N PHE A 41 6.43 2.47 3.53
CA PHE A 41 5.41 1.82 4.34
C PHE A 41 4.69 2.80 5.28
N GLN A 42 5.42 3.70 5.91
CA GLN A 42 4.84 4.75 6.77
C GLN A 42 3.90 5.66 5.97
N GLN A 43 4.29 6.09 4.76
CA GLN A 43 3.43 6.91 3.89
C GLN A 43 2.15 6.16 3.51
N SER A 44 2.28 4.88 3.12
CA SER A 44 1.14 4.01 2.80
C SER A 44 0.17 3.88 3.97
N SER A 45 0.71 3.76 5.19
CA SER A 45 -0.08 3.67 6.42
C SER A 45 -0.81 4.98 6.72
N MET A 46 -0.17 6.12 6.46
CA MET A 46 -0.78 7.44 6.60
C MET A 46 -1.92 7.64 5.60
N ASP A 47 -1.71 7.26 4.34
CA ASP A 47 -2.72 7.35 3.29
C ASP A 47 -3.95 6.49 3.63
N MET A 48 -3.74 5.29 4.14
CA MET A 48 -4.83 4.43 4.66
C MET A 48 -5.55 5.07 5.85
N SER A 49 -4.81 5.67 6.77
CA SER A 49 -5.40 6.36 7.93
C SER A 49 -6.30 7.52 7.51
N LEU A 50 -5.97 8.25 6.45
CA LEU A 50 -6.84 9.31 5.91
C LEU A 50 -8.16 8.77 5.34
N THR A 51 -8.17 7.55 4.81
CA THR A 51 -9.41 6.88 4.35
C THR A 51 -10.34 6.59 5.52
N ALA A 52 -9.78 6.04 6.62
CA ALA A 52 -10.54 5.79 7.83
C ALA A 52 -10.99 7.11 8.49
N ASN A 53 -10.12 8.12 8.49
CA ASN A 53 -10.41 9.44 9.03
C ASN A 53 -11.65 10.05 8.37
N SER A 54 -11.75 9.94 7.04
CA SER A 54 -12.87 10.47 6.25
C SER A 54 -14.25 10.04 6.77
N ILE A 55 -14.41 8.80 7.24
CA ILE A 55 -15.66 8.35 7.88
C ILE A 55 -15.75 8.87 9.31
N SER A 56 -14.68 8.72 10.09
CA SER A 56 -14.71 9.05 11.52
C SER A 56 -14.95 10.54 11.82
N SER A 57 -14.54 11.43 10.90
CA SER A 57 -14.64 12.88 11.06
C SER A 57 -15.89 13.47 10.40
N ASP A 58 -16.65 12.68 9.63
CA ASP A 58 -17.80 13.15 8.85
C ASP A 58 -19.01 12.24 9.11
N GLY A 59 -19.87 12.69 10.02
CA GLY A 59 -21.08 11.96 10.38
C GLY A 59 -22.07 11.78 9.23
N GLU A 60 -22.05 12.64 8.21
CA GLU A 60 -22.87 12.46 7.02
C GLU A 60 -22.33 11.32 6.14
N LEU A 61 -21.00 11.24 5.95
CA LEU A 61 -20.42 10.11 5.23
C LEU A 61 -20.64 8.79 5.98
N ALA A 62 -20.53 8.78 7.30
CA ALA A 62 -20.86 7.60 8.11
C ALA A 62 -22.30 7.12 7.89
N LYS A 63 -23.29 8.03 7.88
CA LYS A 63 -24.68 7.70 7.56
C LYS A 63 -24.85 7.12 6.16
N ILE A 64 -24.14 7.68 5.17
CA ILE A 64 -24.17 7.18 3.78
C ILE A 64 -23.63 5.76 3.72
N VAL A 65 -22.53 5.45 4.41
CA VAL A 65 -21.95 4.11 4.44
C VAL A 65 -22.90 3.11 5.10
N ILE A 66 -23.50 3.45 6.25
CA ILE A 66 -24.51 2.62 6.93
C ILE A 66 -25.71 2.37 6.00
N LYS A 67 -26.14 3.39 5.26
CA LYS A 67 -27.24 3.27 4.30
C LYS A 67 -26.85 2.37 3.12
N ALA A 68 -25.61 2.46 2.64
CA ALA A 68 -25.07 1.64 1.57
C ALA A 68 -24.96 0.15 1.95
N GLU A 69 -24.87 -0.20 3.24
CA GLU A 69 -24.89 -1.61 3.69
C GLU A 69 -26.19 -2.33 3.31
N LYS A 70 -27.28 -1.57 3.15
CA LYS A 70 -28.58 -2.08 2.70
C LYS A 70 -28.71 -2.12 1.17
N GLY A 71 -27.64 -1.76 0.44
CA GLY A 71 -27.58 -1.65 -1.01
C GLY A 71 -27.51 -0.20 -1.50
N LEU A 72 -26.93 0.00 -2.68
CA LEU A 72 -26.68 1.34 -3.24
C LEU A 72 -27.93 1.98 -3.85
N HIS A 73 -28.97 1.20 -4.11
CA HIS A 73 -30.22 1.66 -4.70
C HIS A 73 -30.96 2.67 -3.82
N GLY A 74 -30.83 2.55 -2.48
CA GLY A 74 -31.47 3.45 -1.52
C GLY A 74 -30.79 4.82 -1.42
N LEU A 75 -29.56 4.97 -1.91
CA LEU A 75 -28.81 6.22 -1.86
C LEU A 75 -29.40 7.28 -2.81
N ALA A 76 -29.52 8.51 -2.34
CA ALA A 76 -29.82 9.68 -3.15
C ALA A 76 -28.67 9.96 -4.14
N PRO A 77 -28.91 10.68 -5.25
CA PRO A 77 -27.89 10.93 -6.27
C PRO A 77 -26.58 11.52 -5.70
N GLU A 78 -26.68 12.50 -4.81
CA GLU A 78 -25.55 13.13 -4.12
C GLU A 78 -24.82 12.16 -3.18
N GLU A 79 -25.56 11.31 -2.47
CA GLU A 79 -24.98 10.28 -1.59
C GLU A 79 -24.19 9.25 -2.40
N LYS A 80 -24.71 8.84 -3.57
CA LYS A 80 -24.01 7.94 -4.50
C LYS A 80 -22.68 8.52 -4.96
N VAL A 81 -22.63 9.81 -5.28
CA VAL A 81 -21.39 10.49 -5.69
C VAL A 81 -20.38 10.50 -4.55
N ARG A 82 -20.81 10.86 -3.33
CA ARG A 82 -19.93 10.87 -2.15
C ARG A 82 -19.39 9.48 -1.84
N PHE A 83 -20.27 8.47 -1.82
CA PHE A 83 -19.88 7.07 -1.63
C PHE A 83 -18.91 6.61 -2.71
N HIS A 84 -19.18 6.92 -3.98
CA HIS A 84 -18.34 6.54 -5.10
C HIS A 84 -16.91 7.07 -4.96
N PHE A 85 -16.73 8.38 -4.71
CA PHE A 85 -15.39 8.95 -4.59
C PHE A 85 -14.66 8.49 -3.34
N TRP A 86 -15.37 8.25 -2.23
CA TRP A 86 -14.78 7.66 -1.04
C TRP A 86 -14.26 6.24 -1.31
N MET A 87 -15.08 5.37 -1.90
CA MET A 87 -14.69 4.01 -2.31
C MET A 87 -13.53 4.03 -3.31
N LEU A 88 -13.60 4.93 -4.31
CA LEU A 88 -12.55 5.07 -5.32
C LEU A 88 -11.20 5.40 -4.67
N VAL A 89 -11.16 6.35 -3.75
CA VAL A 89 -9.93 6.74 -3.05
C VAL A 89 -9.44 5.59 -2.15
N ALA A 90 -10.33 4.95 -1.40
CA ALA A 90 -9.99 3.82 -0.52
C ALA A 90 -9.30 2.69 -1.30
N VAL A 91 -9.93 2.26 -2.39
CA VAL A 91 -9.46 1.13 -3.20
C VAL A 91 -8.22 1.53 -4.00
N ARG A 92 -8.14 2.76 -4.54
CA ARG A 92 -6.97 3.23 -5.29
C ARG A 92 -5.71 3.29 -4.43
N ARG A 93 -5.84 3.73 -3.17
CA ARG A 93 -4.72 3.74 -2.24
C ARG A 93 -4.22 2.32 -1.96
N PHE A 94 -5.14 1.36 -1.80
CA PHE A 94 -4.73 -0.04 -1.61
C PHE A 94 -4.16 -0.69 -2.87
N GLU A 95 -4.69 -0.38 -4.06
CA GLU A 95 -4.08 -0.80 -5.33
C GLU A 95 -2.61 -0.34 -5.40
N SER A 96 -2.32 0.91 -5.04
CA SER A 96 -0.94 1.41 -5.01
C SER A 96 -0.05 0.60 -4.05
N ILE A 97 -0.54 0.30 -2.85
CA ILE A 97 0.17 -0.52 -1.86
C ILE A 97 0.40 -1.94 -2.38
N TYR A 98 -0.61 -2.56 -2.99
CA TYR A 98 -0.53 -3.88 -3.59
C TYR A 98 0.53 -3.91 -4.70
N ILE A 99 0.55 -2.92 -5.59
CA ILE A 99 1.53 -2.82 -6.67
C ILE A 99 2.96 -2.65 -6.10
N GLN A 100 3.12 -1.82 -5.06
CA GLN A 100 4.42 -1.66 -4.40
C GLN A 100 4.89 -2.95 -3.72
N ALA A 101 3.98 -3.74 -3.16
CA ALA A 101 4.29 -5.06 -2.61
C ALA A 101 4.64 -6.07 -3.70
N LEU A 102 3.94 -6.04 -4.84
CA LEU A 102 4.20 -6.89 -5.99
C LEU A 102 5.62 -6.67 -6.55
N TYR A 103 6.09 -5.42 -6.58
CA TYR A 103 7.44 -5.05 -7.02
C TYR A 103 8.52 -5.15 -5.93
N GLY A 104 8.19 -5.59 -4.72
CA GLY A 104 9.16 -5.82 -3.63
C GLY A 104 9.62 -4.56 -2.88
N SER A 105 8.95 -3.42 -3.10
CA SER A 105 9.16 -2.18 -2.34
C SER A 105 8.58 -2.30 -0.92
N ILE A 106 7.51 -3.08 -0.76
CA ILE A 106 6.91 -3.44 0.53
C ILE A 106 6.88 -4.96 0.64
N GLU A 107 7.19 -5.50 1.83
CA GLU A 107 7.01 -6.93 2.11
C GLU A 107 5.53 -7.29 2.13
N LYS A 108 5.14 -8.44 1.56
CA LYS A 108 3.74 -8.83 1.39
C LYS A 108 3.03 -9.00 2.74
N GLU A 109 3.75 -9.50 3.73
CA GLU A 109 3.30 -9.70 5.10
C GLU A 109 2.90 -8.36 5.75
N ARG A 110 3.52 -7.25 5.32
CA ARG A 110 3.21 -5.93 5.86
C ARG A 110 1.92 -5.32 5.29
N ILE A 111 1.36 -5.86 4.20
CA ILE A 111 0.13 -5.32 3.61
C ILE A 111 -1.13 -6.08 4.02
N GLU A 112 -1.00 -7.20 4.75
CA GLU A 112 -2.11 -8.09 5.12
C GLU A 112 -3.25 -7.37 5.86
N GLY A 113 -2.92 -6.40 6.72
CA GLY A 113 -3.91 -5.59 7.43
C GLY A 113 -4.74 -4.73 6.47
N PHE A 114 -4.08 -3.99 5.57
CA PHE A 114 -4.75 -3.15 4.58
C PHE A 114 -5.59 -3.97 3.61
N GLU A 115 -5.05 -5.11 3.21
CA GLU A 115 -5.76 -6.07 2.38
C GLU A 115 -7.04 -6.55 3.04
N THR A 116 -6.95 -6.96 4.30
CA THR A 116 -8.09 -7.49 5.04
C THR A 116 -9.18 -6.43 5.17
N SER A 117 -8.81 -5.18 5.46
CA SER A 117 -9.77 -4.06 5.49
C SER A 117 -10.44 -3.81 4.14
N ILE A 118 -9.68 -3.67 3.06
CA ILE A 118 -10.23 -3.27 1.76
C ILE A 118 -10.97 -4.42 1.08
N LEU A 119 -10.48 -5.65 1.16
CA LEU A 119 -11.18 -6.80 0.60
C LEU A 119 -12.44 -7.13 1.39
N SER A 120 -12.47 -6.90 2.72
CA SER A 120 -13.72 -6.98 3.50
C SER A 120 -14.69 -5.88 3.08
N LEU A 121 -14.22 -4.65 2.88
CA LEU A 121 -15.05 -3.55 2.38
C LEU A 121 -15.68 -3.89 1.02
N LEU A 122 -14.87 -4.39 0.07
CA LEU A 122 -15.32 -4.79 -1.28
C LEU A 122 -16.22 -6.03 -1.27
N SER A 123 -16.04 -6.95 -0.33
CA SER A 123 -16.87 -8.15 -0.22
C SER A 123 -18.24 -7.89 0.43
N ASN A 124 -18.40 -6.74 1.09
CA ASN A 124 -19.60 -6.37 1.83
C ASN A 124 -20.24 -5.11 1.22
N VAL A 125 -20.24 -3.98 1.95
CA VAL A 125 -20.88 -2.72 1.54
C VAL A 125 -20.44 -2.21 0.17
N GLY A 126 -19.22 -2.53 -0.26
CA GLY A 126 -18.65 -2.14 -1.55
C GLY A 126 -18.94 -3.06 -2.72
N PHE A 127 -19.61 -4.20 -2.52
CA PHE A 127 -19.74 -5.24 -3.55
C PHE A 127 -20.42 -4.76 -4.83
N GLU A 128 -21.60 -4.13 -4.71
CA GLU A 128 -22.33 -3.58 -5.86
C GLU A 128 -21.52 -2.49 -6.59
N TRP A 129 -20.77 -1.69 -5.84
CA TRP A 129 -19.90 -0.65 -6.41
C TRP A 129 -18.71 -1.25 -7.14
N TRP A 130 -18.11 -2.31 -6.59
CA TRP A 130 -16.97 -3.00 -7.18
C TRP A 130 -17.34 -3.59 -8.54
N GLU A 131 -18.46 -4.30 -8.63
CA GLU A 131 -18.91 -4.92 -9.88
C GLU A 131 -19.12 -3.91 -11.02
N THR A 132 -19.49 -2.67 -10.69
CA THR A 132 -19.72 -1.61 -11.68
C THR A 132 -18.48 -0.77 -11.97
N THR A 133 -17.54 -0.67 -11.03
CA THR A 133 -16.42 0.29 -11.09
C THR A 133 -15.05 -0.37 -11.28
N LYS A 134 -14.92 -1.69 -11.10
CA LYS A 134 -13.62 -2.39 -11.12
C LYS A 134 -12.80 -2.18 -12.40
N SER A 135 -13.44 -1.90 -13.53
CA SER A 135 -12.77 -1.57 -14.80
C SER A 135 -11.89 -0.31 -14.73
N ALA A 136 -12.06 0.54 -13.71
CA ALA A 136 -11.21 1.71 -13.46
C ALA A 136 -9.84 1.36 -12.83
N PHE A 137 -9.60 0.10 -12.48
CA PHE A 137 -8.37 -0.38 -11.84
C PHE A 137 -7.53 -1.24 -12.80
N SER A 138 -6.27 -1.49 -12.44
CA SER A 138 -5.38 -2.33 -13.23
C SER A 138 -5.88 -3.78 -13.29
N LYS A 139 -5.65 -4.44 -14.43
CA LYS A 139 -6.08 -5.83 -14.63
C LYS A 139 -5.53 -6.79 -13.56
N ASP A 140 -4.29 -6.59 -13.16
CA ASP A 140 -3.63 -7.40 -12.14
C ASP A 140 -4.31 -7.25 -10.77
N PHE A 141 -4.68 -6.02 -10.40
CA PHE A 141 -5.41 -5.76 -9.17
C PHE A 141 -6.84 -6.29 -9.22
N ILE A 142 -7.54 -6.15 -10.36
CA ILE A 142 -8.88 -6.71 -10.53
C ILE A 142 -8.85 -8.23 -10.33
N TYR A 143 -7.94 -8.92 -11.02
CA TYR A 143 -7.78 -10.37 -10.88
C TYR A 143 -7.47 -10.76 -9.43
N TYR A 144 -6.60 -10.00 -8.78
CA TYR A 144 -6.26 -10.19 -7.38
C TYR A 144 -7.48 -10.05 -6.44
N ALA A 145 -8.22 -8.96 -6.57
CA ALA A 145 -9.38 -8.67 -5.74
C ALA A 145 -10.50 -9.68 -6.00
N ASP A 146 -10.87 -9.95 -7.25
CA ASP A 146 -11.94 -10.88 -7.62
C ASP A 146 -11.65 -12.30 -7.11
N LYS A 147 -10.40 -12.77 -7.24
CA LYS A 147 -9.98 -14.07 -6.71
C LYS A 147 -10.18 -14.15 -5.20
N ASN A 148 -9.78 -13.12 -4.46
CA ASN A 148 -9.88 -13.11 -3.00
C ASN A 148 -11.31 -12.92 -2.50
N ILE A 149 -12.10 -12.06 -3.13
CA ILE A 149 -13.54 -11.89 -2.83
C ILE A 149 -14.27 -13.22 -3.03
N SER A 150 -14.00 -13.91 -4.15
CA SER A 150 -14.61 -15.21 -4.48
C SER A 150 -14.21 -16.34 -3.51
N SER A 151 -13.06 -16.22 -2.82
CA SER A 151 -12.63 -17.21 -1.83
C SER A 151 -13.52 -17.26 -0.58
N GLY A 152 -14.30 -16.21 -0.33
CA GLY A 152 -15.15 -16.09 0.86
C GLY A 152 -14.40 -15.71 2.15
N LYS A 153 -13.07 -15.61 2.13
CA LYS A 153 -12.23 -15.28 3.30
C LYS A 153 -12.60 -13.93 3.95
N TYR A 154 -13.06 -12.97 3.15
CA TYR A 154 -13.30 -11.59 3.58
C TYR A 154 -14.80 -11.26 3.78
N LYS A 155 -15.66 -12.27 3.87
CA LYS A 155 -17.12 -12.08 4.09
C LYS A 155 -17.48 -11.58 5.48
N SER A 156 -16.60 -11.71 6.46
CA SER A 156 -16.82 -11.11 7.77
C SER A 156 -16.53 -9.62 7.69
N ALA A 157 -17.52 -8.80 8.04
CA ALA A 157 -17.34 -7.36 8.16
C ALA A 157 -16.40 -7.05 9.34
N ILE A 158 -15.35 -6.28 9.07
CA ILE A 158 -14.38 -5.84 10.09
C ILE A 158 -14.81 -4.51 10.71
N HIS A 159 -15.57 -3.72 9.95
CA HIS A 159 -16.12 -2.45 10.41
C HIS A 159 -17.48 -2.68 11.07
N PRO A 160 -17.74 -2.07 12.24
CA PRO A 160 -19.04 -2.18 12.90
C PRO A 160 -20.11 -1.51 12.02
N SER A 161 -21.22 -2.21 11.86
CA SER A 161 -22.47 -1.75 11.23
C SER A 161 -23.22 -0.74 12.10
#